data_AF-X1HZ23-F1
#
_entry.id   AF-X1HZ23-F1
#
_cell.length_a   1.000
_cell.length_b   1.000
_cell.length_c   1.000
_cell.angle_alpha   90.00
_cell.angle_beta   90.00
_cell.angle_gamma   90.00
#
_symmetry.space_group_name_H-M   'P 1'
#
loop_
_entity.id
_entity.type
_entity.pdbx_description
1 polymer ?
#
loop_
_entity_poly.entity_id
_entity_poly.type
_entity_poly.pdbx_seq_one_letter_code
_entity_poly.pdbx_strand_id
1 'polypeptide(L)'
;MNNSTSSPSNKNLVKEILSWKKKREAIILAHVYQPGEIQDIADFTGDSLLLSQQAAKTKAKVIVFCGVQFMAETASILSPEKIVLLPEIKAGCPLADMAPADKVKNKIKELHEAVVVSYVNSSATVKSLSDYCCTSANAVQIARSIPAESDI
;
A
#
# COMPACT_ATOMS: atom_id res chain seq x y z
N MET A 1 -10.22 41.60 16.22
CA MET A 1 -9.49 41.17 15.02
C MET A 1 -9.85 39.71 14.79
N ASN A 2 -10.86 39.45 13.96
CA ASN A 2 -11.36 38.09 13.72
C ASN A 2 -10.69 37.54 12.46
N ASN A 3 -9.67 36.70 12.63
CA ASN A 3 -9.14 35.87 11.55
C ASN A 3 -10.16 34.75 11.27
N SER A 4 -11.11 35.04 10.40
CA SER A 4 -11.95 34.03 9.76
C SER A 4 -11.16 33.44 8.59
N THR A 5 -10.40 32.38 8.84
CA THR A 5 -9.89 31.53 7.75
C THR A 5 -11.08 30.82 7.14
N SER A 6 -11.59 31.36 6.03
CA SER A 6 -12.61 30.70 5.22
C SER A 6 -12.07 29.36 4.76
N SER A 7 -12.74 28.28 5.15
CA SER A 7 -12.47 26.95 4.62
C SER A 7 -12.60 27.01 3.09
N PRO A 8 -11.57 26.63 2.31
CA PRO A 8 -11.65 26.69 0.86
C PRO A 8 -12.78 25.79 0.37
N SER A 9 -13.67 26.33 -0.48
CA SER A 9 -14.72 25.54 -1.12
C SER A 9 -14.14 24.31 -1.85
N ASN A 10 -14.84 23.17 -1.86
CA ASN A 10 -14.37 21.92 -2.48
C ASN A 10 -13.89 22.09 -3.94
N LYS A 11 -14.54 22.96 -4.72
CA LYS A 11 -14.11 23.25 -6.11
C LYS A 11 -12.73 23.91 -6.19
N ASN A 12 -12.36 24.69 -5.17
CA ASN A 12 -11.04 25.31 -5.10
C ASN A 12 -9.96 24.27 -4.75
N LEU A 13 -10.27 23.36 -3.81
CA LEU A 13 -9.35 22.27 -3.41
C LEU A 13 -9.04 21.32 -4.57
N VAL A 14 -10.05 20.85 -5.31
CA VAL A 14 -9.82 19.97 -6.47
C VAL A 14 -8.91 20.63 -7.50
N LYS A 15 -9.13 21.92 -7.79
CA LYS A 15 -8.31 22.67 -8.73
C LYS A 15 -6.86 22.78 -8.27
N GLU A 16 -6.64 23.02 -6.98
CA GLU A 16 -5.29 23.07 -6.40
C GLU A 16 -4.60 21.70 -6.44
N ILE A 17 -5.30 20.62 -6.08
CA ILE A 17 -4.76 19.25 -6.13
C ILE A 17 -4.33 18.90 -7.55
N LEU A 18 -5.17 19.14 -8.56
CA LEU A 18 -4.84 18.85 -9.96
C LEU A 18 -3.69 19.73 -10.48
N SER A 19 -3.60 20.98 -10.03
CA SER A 19 -2.48 21.88 -10.34
C SER A 19 -1.17 21.34 -9.77
N TRP A 20 -1.16 20.92 -8.50
CA TRP A 20 0.02 20.33 -7.87
C TRP A 20 0.39 18.97 -8.47
N LYS A 21 -0.60 18.14 -8.79
CA LYS A 21 -0.40 16.85 -9.47
C LYS A 21 0.41 17.04 -10.75
N LYS A 22 0.03 18.00 -11.59
CA LYS A 22 0.75 18.34 -12.82
C LYS A 22 2.16 18.88 -12.53
N LYS A 23 2.29 19.85 -11.62
CA LYS A 23 3.59 20.47 -11.27
C LYS A 23 4.63 19.47 -10.73
N ARG A 24 4.17 18.42 -10.06
CA ARG A 24 5.02 17.40 -9.43
C ARG A 24 5.20 16.15 -10.30
N GLU A 25 4.63 16.13 -11.51
CA GLU A 25 4.61 14.92 -12.35
C GLU A 25 4.09 13.72 -11.55
N ALA A 26 3.00 13.95 -10.80
CA ALA A 26 2.45 13.00 -9.86
C ALA A 26 1.25 12.25 -10.43
N ILE A 27 0.97 11.08 -9.87
CA ILE A 27 -0.31 10.39 -10.02
C ILE A 27 -0.99 10.20 -8.67
N ILE A 28 -2.31 10.08 -8.69
CA ILE A 28 -3.14 9.74 -7.54
C ILE A 28 -3.68 8.32 -7.73
N LEU A 29 -3.36 7.44 -6.78
CA LEU A 29 -3.86 6.07 -6.71
C LEU A 29 -4.87 5.98 -5.58
N ALA A 30 -6.11 5.54 -5.84
CA ALA A 30 -7.16 5.44 -4.84
C ALA A 30 -7.65 4.01 -4.66
N HIS A 31 -7.71 3.55 -3.40
CA HIS A 31 -8.38 2.29 -3.10
C HIS A 31 -9.89 2.42 -3.31
N VAL A 32 -10.55 1.34 -3.73
CA VAL A 32 -12.02 1.29 -3.94
C VAL A 32 -12.86 1.68 -2.71
N TYR A 33 -12.26 1.74 -1.53
CA TYR A 33 -12.92 2.18 -0.28
C TYR A 33 -12.75 3.67 0.04
N GLN A 34 -12.05 4.43 -0.80
CA GLN A 34 -11.94 5.87 -0.64
C GLN A 34 -13.29 6.57 -0.91
N PRO A 35 -13.55 7.75 -0.32
CA PRO A 35 -14.72 8.55 -0.67
C PRO A 35 -14.78 8.86 -2.17
N GLY A 36 -16.00 8.99 -2.71
CA GLY A 36 -16.22 9.21 -4.15
C GLY A 36 -15.46 10.43 -4.69
N GLU A 37 -15.42 11.53 -3.94
CA GLU A 37 -14.67 12.74 -4.30
C GLU A 37 -13.15 12.53 -4.45
N ILE A 38 -12.57 11.53 -3.78
CA ILE A 38 -11.17 11.13 -3.94
C ILE A 38 -11.00 10.23 -5.16
N GLN A 39 -11.95 9.32 -5.40
CA GLN A 39 -11.95 8.48 -6.59
C GLN A 39 -12.10 9.30 -7.88
N ASP A 40 -12.94 10.35 -7.84
CA ASP A 40 -13.20 11.24 -8.98
C ASP A 40 -11.94 11.99 -9.48
N ILE A 41 -10.96 12.21 -8.61
CA ILE A 41 -9.70 12.90 -8.94
C ILE A 41 -8.51 11.94 -9.11
N ALA A 42 -8.71 10.64 -8.85
CA ALA A 42 -7.69 9.62 -8.98
C ALA A 42 -7.36 9.33 -10.46
N ASP A 43 -6.10 9.02 -10.74
CA ASP A 43 -5.69 8.53 -12.06
C ASP A 43 -6.03 7.04 -12.23
N PHE A 44 -5.99 6.30 -11.12
CA PHE A 44 -6.37 4.89 -11.07
C PHE A 44 -7.08 4.57 -9.76
N THR A 45 -8.16 3.80 -9.88
CA THR A 45 -8.89 3.23 -8.74
C THR A 45 -8.86 1.71 -8.83
N GLY A 46 -8.60 1.02 -7.71
CA GLY A 46 -8.44 -0.44 -7.73
C GLY A 46 -8.28 -1.07 -6.36
N ASP A 47 -8.08 -2.40 -6.37
CA ASP A 47 -7.70 -3.15 -5.18
C ASP A 47 -6.21 -2.96 -4.83
N SER A 48 -5.77 -3.55 -3.72
CA SER A 48 -4.41 -3.37 -3.20
C SER A 48 -3.32 -3.82 -4.18
N LEU A 49 -3.49 -4.98 -4.82
CA LEU A 49 -2.46 -5.53 -5.72
C LEU A 49 -2.36 -4.73 -7.00
N LEU A 50 -3.51 -4.43 -7.60
CA LEU A 50 -3.59 -3.67 -8.84
C LEU A 50 -2.93 -2.30 -8.66
N LEU A 51 -3.24 -1.61 -7.57
CA LEU A 51 -2.64 -0.29 -7.31
C LEU A 51 -1.13 -0.36 -7.10
N SER A 52 -0.63 -1.35 -6.36
CA SER A 52 0.82 -1.56 -6.19
C SER A 52 1.52 -1.87 -7.52
N GLN A 53 0.87 -2.63 -8.43
CA GLN A 53 1.40 -2.86 -9.78
C GLN A 53 1.37 -1.60 -10.66
N GLN A 54 0.33 -0.76 -10.54
CA GLN A 54 0.28 0.52 -11.25
C GLN A 54 1.35 1.50 -10.76
N ALA A 55 1.62 1.52 -9.45
CA ALA A 55 2.74 2.27 -8.87
C ALA A 55 4.08 1.89 -9.51
N ALA A 56 4.34 0.60 -9.70
CA ALA A 56 5.56 0.11 -10.35
C ALA A 56 5.65 0.55 -11.83
N LYS A 57 4.55 0.40 -12.58
CA LYS A 57 4.49 0.64 -14.04
C LYS A 57 4.45 2.10 -14.45
N THR A 58 4.03 3.01 -13.57
CA THR A 58 3.92 4.43 -13.89
C THR A 58 5.28 5.07 -14.17
N LYS A 59 5.28 6.08 -15.05
CA LYS A 59 6.43 6.96 -15.30
C LYS A 59 6.44 8.22 -14.41
N ALA A 60 5.40 8.41 -13.61
CA ALA A 60 5.30 9.53 -12.68
C ALA A 60 6.42 9.47 -11.64
N LYS A 61 6.89 10.65 -11.21
CA LYS A 61 7.96 10.77 -10.20
C LYS A 61 7.41 10.69 -8.78
N VAL A 62 6.15 11.08 -8.61
CA VAL A 62 5.46 11.12 -7.31
C VAL A 62 4.19 10.30 -7.39
N ILE A 63 3.94 9.51 -6.36
CA ILE A 63 2.72 8.72 -6.18
C ILE A 63 2.04 9.20 -4.91
N VAL A 64 0.83 9.75 -5.04
CA VAL A 64 -0.04 10.02 -3.90
C VAL A 64 -0.94 8.80 -3.73
N PHE A 65 -0.70 8.03 -2.66
CA PHE A 65 -1.41 6.79 -2.40
C PHE A 65 -2.55 7.03 -1.41
N CYS A 66 -3.76 7.19 -1.94
CA CYS A 66 -5.00 7.31 -1.17
C CYS A 66 -5.48 5.92 -0.74
N GLY A 67 -4.85 5.40 0.32
CA GLY A 67 -5.11 4.08 0.88
C GLY A 67 -4.64 4.01 2.33
N VAL A 68 -4.23 2.81 2.76
CA VAL A 68 -3.66 2.57 4.09
C VAL A 68 -2.16 2.30 4.01
N GLN A 69 -1.48 2.41 5.16
CA GLN A 69 -0.03 2.41 5.27
C GLN A 69 0.66 1.25 4.54
N PHE A 70 0.24 -0.01 4.77
CA PHE A 70 0.89 -1.15 4.12
C PHE A 70 0.81 -1.11 2.59
N MET A 71 -0.22 -0.48 2.02
CA MET A 71 -0.37 -0.35 0.57
C MET A 71 0.62 0.68 0.02
N ALA A 72 0.76 1.82 0.71
CA ALA A 72 1.75 2.83 0.37
C ALA A 72 3.19 2.31 0.53
N GLU A 73 3.46 1.54 1.59
CA GLU A 73 4.74 0.84 1.78
C GLU A 73 5.01 -0.14 0.63
N THR A 74 4.01 -0.91 0.21
CA THR A 74 4.15 -1.84 -0.92
C THR A 74 4.43 -1.10 -2.23
N ALA A 75 3.74 0.02 -2.48
CA ALA A 75 4.02 0.87 -3.64
C ALA A 75 5.45 1.43 -3.63
N SER A 76 5.95 1.81 -2.45
CA SER A 76 7.34 2.27 -2.25
C SER A 76 8.36 1.16 -2.50
N ILE A 77 8.14 -0.04 -1.96
CA ILE A 77 8.98 -1.22 -2.19
C ILE A 77 9.09 -1.54 -3.69
N LEU A 78 7.99 -1.47 -4.43
CA LEU A 78 7.98 -1.75 -5.87
C LEU A 78 8.45 -0.58 -6.74
N SER A 79 8.64 0.61 -6.15
CA SER A 79 9.03 1.83 -6.86
C SER A 79 10.12 2.59 -6.09
N PRO A 80 11.28 1.98 -5.82
CA PRO A 80 12.29 2.54 -4.91
C PRO A 80 12.82 3.91 -5.34
N GLU A 81 12.80 4.22 -6.63
CA GLU A 81 13.25 5.49 -7.22
C GLU A 81 12.18 6.60 -7.20
N LYS A 82 10.95 6.29 -6.75
CA LYS A 82 9.81 7.23 -6.77
C LYS A 82 9.49 7.73 -5.37
N ILE A 83 8.96 8.95 -5.29
CA ILE A 83 8.43 9.48 -4.02
C ILE A 83 7.01 8.96 -3.83
N VAL A 84 6.77 8.21 -2.75
CA VAL A 84 5.43 7.75 -2.36
C VAL A 84 4.94 8.55 -1.15
N LEU A 85 3.78 9.18 -1.30
CA LEU A 85 3.14 9.99 -0.28
C LEU A 85 1.86 9.30 0.21
N LEU A 86 1.71 9.18 1.52
CA LEU A 86 0.48 8.78 2.18
C LEU A 86 -0.16 10.03 2.80
N PRO A 87 -1.33 10.50 2.32
CA PRO A 87 -1.94 11.74 2.80
C PRO A 87 -2.25 11.77 4.30
N GLU A 88 -2.61 10.63 4.88
CA GLU A 88 -2.85 10.47 6.32
C GLU A 88 -1.96 9.35 6.85
N ILE A 89 -0.89 9.72 7.57
CA ILE A 89 0.12 8.78 8.08
C ILE A 89 -0.50 7.77 9.04
N LYS A 90 -1.57 8.14 9.76
CA LYS A 90 -2.28 7.26 10.70
C LYS A 90 -3.31 6.36 10.03
N ALA A 91 -3.42 6.34 8.70
CA ALA A 91 -4.28 5.43 7.97
C ALA A 91 -3.75 3.98 8.06
N GLY A 92 -3.95 3.34 9.21
CA GLY A 92 -3.51 1.98 9.50
C GLY A 92 -4.51 0.91 9.05
N CYS A 93 -4.15 -0.35 9.28
CA CYS A 93 -5.04 -1.49 9.08
C CYS A 93 -4.93 -2.41 10.31
N PRO A 94 -5.99 -2.52 11.14
CA PRO A 94 -5.94 -3.36 12.34
C PRO A 94 -5.58 -4.82 12.05
N LEU A 95 -5.94 -5.32 10.85
CA LEU A 95 -5.56 -6.67 10.42
C LEU A 95 -4.05 -6.81 10.23
N ALA A 96 -3.37 -5.80 9.68
CA ALA A 96 -1.91 -5.84 9.53
C ALA A 96 -1.22 -5.83 10.90
N ASP A 97 -1.81 -5.17 11.88
CA ASP A 97 -1.28 -5.07 13.26
C ASP A 97 -1.44 -6.39 14.05
N MET A 98 -2.23 -7.34 13.57
CA MET A 98 -2.40 -8.65 14.22
C MET A 98 -1.15 -9.55 14.11
N ALA A 99 -0.25 -9.25 13.17
CA ALA A 99 0.99 -9.99 12.96
C ALA A 99 2.21 -9.07 13.20
N PRO A 100 2.49 -8.67 14.46
CA PRO A 100 3.61 -7.79 14.74
C PRO A 100 4.94 -8.48 14.43
N ALA A 101 5.88 -7.73 13.83
CA ALA A 101 7.12 -8.26 13.28
C ALA A 101 7.95 -9.07 14.29
N ASP A 102 8.00 -8.66 15.56
CA ASP A 102 8.75 -9.37 16.59
C ASP A 102 8.17 -10.77 16.87
N LYS A 103 6.85 -10.92 16.85
CA LYS A 103 6.20 -12.23 17.01
C LYS A 103 6.47 -13.13 15.80
N VAL A 104 6.38 -12.58 14.59
CA VAL A 104 6.71 -13.30 13.35
C VAL A 104 8.16 -13.77 13.40
N LYS A 105 9.10 -12.87 13.71
CA LYS A 105 10.53 -13.17 13.82
C LYS A 105 10.82 -14.26 14.85
N ASN A 106 10.19 -14.21 16.02
CA ASN A 106 10.35 -15.25 17.04
C ASN A 106 9.79 -16.59 16.56
N LYS A 107 8.66 -16.58 15.85
CA LYS A 107 8.07 -17.82 15.34
C LYS A 107 8.92 -18.49 14.27
N ILE A 108 9.54 -17.71 13.38
CA ILE A 108 10.49 -18.20 12.38
C ILE A 108 11.69 -18.89 13.05
N LYS A 109 12.18 -18.35 14.18
CA LYS A 109 13.26 -18.98 14.94
C LYS A 109 12.85 -20.29 15.61
N GLU A 110 11.58 -20.48 15.94
CA GLU A 110 11.09 -21.73 16.50
C GLU A 110 10.92 -22.81 15.41
N LEU A 111 10.32 -22.41 14.30
CA LEU A 111 9.99 -23.27 13.16
C LEU A 111 11.14 -23.27 12.14
N HIS A 112 12.30 -23.78 12.57
CA HIS A 112 13.46 -23.95 11.70
C HIS A 112 13.04 -24.59 10.36
N GLU A 113 13.49 -24.00 9.24
CA GLU A 113 13.19 -24.42 7.85
C GLU A 113 11.77 -24.11 7.31
N ALA A 114 10.87 -23.53 8.11
CA ALA A 114 9.54 -23.18 7.62
C ALA A 114 9.56 -22.03 6.59
N VAL A 115 8.86 -22.25 5.46
CA VAL A 115 8.60 -21.22 4.45
C VAL A 115 7.53 -20.24 4.95
N VAL A 116 7.85 -18.96 4.94
CA VAL A 116 7.00 -17.88 5.43
C VAL A 116 6.26 -17.21 4.27
N VAL A 117 4.94 -17.38 4.25
CA VAL A 117 4.06 -16.69 3.30
C VAL A 117 3.24 -15.63 4.03
N SER A 118 3.46 -14.37 3.68
CA SER A 118 2.72 -13.25 4.27
C SER A 118 1.68 -12.68 3.33
N TYR A 119 0.51 -12.37 3.86
CA TYR A 119 -0.49 -11.61 3.13
C TYR A 119 0.00 -10.18 2.88
N VAL A 120 -0.34 -9.56 1.74
CA VAL A 120 0.10 -8.18 1.42
C VAL A 120 -0.40 -7.14 2.42
N ASN A 121 -1.50 -7.43 3.14
CA ASN A 121 -1.98 -6.62 4.27
C ASN A 121 -1.15 -6.91 5.53
N SER A 122 0.17 -6.74 5.44
CA SER A 122 1.15 -6.87 6.51
C SER A 122 2.14 -5.71 6.40
N SER A 123 2.85 -5.36 7.47
CA SER A 123 3.84 -4.28 7.41
C SER A 123 5.04 -4.61 6.52
N ALA A 124 5.73 -3.59 6.00
CA ALA A 124 6.99 -3.78 5.28
C ALA A 124 8.00 -4.63 6.06
N THR A 125 8.08 -4.46 7.38
CA THR A 125 8.95 -5.26 8.24
C THR A 125 8.57 -6.74 8.21
N VAL A 126 7.28 -7.08 8.31
CA VAL A 126 6.83 -8.48 8.19
C VAL A 126 7.15 -9.04 6.80
N LYS A 127 6.93 -8.25 5.74
CA LYS A 127 7.29 -8.65 4.37
C LYS A 127 8.79 -8.96 4.23
N SER A 128 9.66 -8.19 4.88
CA SER A 128 11.11 -8.45 4.88
C SER A 128 11.54 -9.76 5.56
N LEU A 129 10.67 -10.31 6.41
CA LEU A 129 10.87 -11.60 7.09
C LEU A 129 10.22 -12.76 6.32
N SER A 130 9.60 -12.50 5.17
CA SER A 130 8.80 -13.47 4.42
C SER A 130 9.51 -13.94 3.17
N ASP A 131 9.37 -15.21 2.83
CA ASP A 131 9.85 -15.77 1.56
C ASP A 131 8.93 -15.38 0.40
N TYR A 132 7.62 -15.35 0.66
CA TYR A 132 6.60 -14.98 -0.33
C TYR A 132 5.59 -13.98 0.23
N CYS A 133 5.09 -13.11 -0.65
CA CYS A 133 3.91 -12.30 -0.40
C CYS A 133 2.72 -12.79 -1.25
N CYS A 134 1.52 -12.81 -0.68
CA CYS A 134 0.31 -13.22 -1.38
C CYS A 134 -0.88 -12.28 -1.15
N THR A 135 -1.86 -12.35 -2.04
CA THR A 135 -3.17 -11.71 -1.93
C THR A 135 -4.27 -12.77 -1.95
N SER A 136 -5.52 -12.37 -1.72
CA SER A 136 -6.65 -13.30 -1.70
C SER A 136 -6.81 -14.01 -3.05
N ALA A 137 -6.37 -13.36 -4.13
CA ALA A 137 -6.43 -13.89 -5.49
C ALA A 137 -5.37 -14.97 -5.79
N ASN A 138 -4.22 -14.99 -5.09
CA ASN A 138 -3.12 -15.90 -5.43
C ASN A 138 -2.58 -16.75 -4.26
N ALA A 139 -3.13 -16.62 -3.04
CA ALA A 139 -2.66 -17.35 -1.86
C ALA A 139 -2.58 -18.87 -2.08
N VAL A 140 -3.63 -19.47 -2.66
CA VAL A 140 -3.66 -20.92 -2.96
C VAL A 140 -2.62 -21.32 -4.00
N GLN A 141 -2.40 -20.48 -5.01
CA GLN A 141 -1.40 -20.72 -6.04
C GLN A 141 0.02 -20.69 -5.46
N ILE A 142 0.33 -19.70 -4.64
CA ILE A 142 1.62 -19.58 -3.94
C ILE A 142 1.83 -20.80 -3.03
N ALA A 143 0.83 -21.13 -2.20
CA ALA A 143 0.92 -22.28 -1.29
C ALA A 143 1.21 -23.60 -2.02
N ARG A 144 0.58 -23.84 -3.18
CA ARG A 144 0.82 -25.04 -4.01
C ARG A 144 2.17 -25.05 -4.72
N SER A 145 2.80 -23.89 -4.91
CA SER A 145 4.11 -23.77 -5.56
C SER A 145 5.28 -24.05 -4.63
N ILE A 146 5.05 -23.97 -3.32
CA ILE A 146 6.03 -24.32 -2.32
C ILE A 146 6.17 -25.85 -2.34
N PRO A 147 7.38 -26.39 -2.57
CA PRO A 147 7.61 -27.82 -2.53
C PRO A 147 7.11 -28.37 -1.20
N ALA A 148 6.30 -29.43 -1.23
CA ALA A 148 6.05 -30.18 -0.03
C ALA A 148 7.40 -30.71 0.47
N GLU A 149 7.69 -30.53 1.76
CA GLU A 149 8.72 -31.35 2.39
C GLU A 149 8.38 -32.81 2.08
N SER A 150 9.36 -33.53 1.54
CA SER A 150 9.28 -34.98 1.41
C SER A 150 9.28 -35.53 2.83
N ASP A 151 8.14 -36.07 3.26
CA ASP A 151 7.92 -36.89 4.45
C ASP A 151 8.85 -36.62 5.66
N ILE A 152 8.30 -35.95 6.69
CA ILE A 152 8.71 -36.20 8.08
C ILE A 152 7.88 -37.36 8.62
#